data_AF-A0ABD0VAP8-F1
#
_entry.id   AF-A0ABD0VAP8-F1
#
_cell.length_a   1.000
_cell.length_b   1.000
_cell.length_c   1.000
_cell.angle_alpha   90.00
_cell.angle_beta   90.00
_cell.angle_gamma   90.00
#
_symmetry.space_group_name_H-M   'P 1'
#
loop_
_entity.id
_entity.type
_entity.pdbx_description
1 polymer ?
#
loop_
_entity_poly.entity_id
_entity_poly.type
_entity_poly.pdbx_seq_one_letter_code
_entity_poly.pdbx_strand_id
1 'polypeptide(L)'
;MDEQRRHRSAAYMSTEDHRPYHPAVDGLVTVLSKANHNLSLVQLHIEREFQATYPEHANPCKMISRMKKIQEELVSLKDLCQELLKEKQDLMDQVRVSLSAQRNSLNRLLASSGLPPKNDSDDIAYTNLNQIIDEWKLQLKTRTGDEKDIDEDINQMLFSAMVNNS
;
A
#
# COMPACT_ATOMS: atom_id res chain seq x y z
N MET A 1 4.63 67.60 48.92
CA MET A 1 5.99 67.03 49.08
C MET A 1 6.15 65.94 48.03
N ASP A 2 5.91 66.26 46.75
CA ASP A 2 5.57 65.24 45.74
C ASP A 2 6.31 65.38 44.41
N GLU A 3 7.40 66.13 44.39
CA GLU A 3 8.32 66.19 43.23
C GLU A 3 9.61 65.40 43.44
N GLN A 4 10.00 65.11 44.69
CA GLN A 4 11.22 64.32 44.97
C GLN A 4 11.05 62.81 44.73
N ARG A 5 9.81 62.32 44.54
CA ARG A 5 9.52 60.89 44.29
C ARG A 5 9.42 60.53 42.81
N ARG A 6 9.21 61.48 41.90
CA ARG A 6 9.11 61.20 40.45
C ARG A 6 10.47 61.04 39.77
N HIS A 7 11.52 61.70 40.27
CA HIS A 7 12.87 61.54 39.72
C HIS A 7 13.57 60.24 40.14
N ARG A 8 13.07 59.53 41.16
CA ARG A 8 13.67 58.25 41.59
C ARG A 8 13.12 57.03 40.87
N SER A 9 12.06 57.17 40.07
CA SER A 9 11.41 56.06 39.35
C SER A 9 11.82 55.94 37.89
N ALA A 10 12.63 56.86 37.36
CA ALA A 10 13.17 56.80 35.99
C ALA A 10 14.60 56.23 35.92
N ALA A 11 15.13 55.71 37.04
CA ALA A 11 16.47 55.14 37.10
C ALA A 11 16.51 53.59 37.01
N TYR A 12 15.36 52.95 36.76
CA TYR A 12 15.24 51.48 36.72
C TYR A 12 14.48 50.99 35.48
N MET A 13 14.84 51.46 34.28
CA MET A 13 14.45 50.75 33.05
C MET A 13 15.57 50.88 32.01
N SER A 14 16.00 49.73 31.51
CA SER A 14 17.03 49.49 30.48
C SER A 14 18.48 49.77 30.86
N THR A 15 19.00 49.00 31.81
CA THR A 15 20.34 48.43 31.58
C THR A 15 20.15 47.18 30.73
N GLU A 16 20.08 47.36 29.41
CA GLU A 16 20.51 46.27 28.53
C GLU A 16 21.93 45.95 28.95
N ASP A 17 22.16 44.73 29.47
CA ASP A 17 23.47 44.17 29.78
C ASP A 17 24.23 44.00 28.45
N HIS A 18 24.65 45.12 27.84
CA HIS A 18 25.69 45.14 26.82
C HIS A 18 27.00 44.85 27.55
N ARG A 19 27.18 43.60 27.97
CA ARG A 19 28.54 43.10 28.18
C ARG A 19 29.27 43.34 26.88
N PRO A 20 30.39 44.07 26.85
CA PRO A 20 31.22 44.16 25.67
C PRO A 20 31.65 42.72 25.38
N TYR A 21 31.05 42.11 24.37
CA TYR A 21 31.45 40.79 23.93
C TYR A 21 32.95 40.88 23.59
N HIS A 22 33.70 39.86 23.99
CA HIS A 22 35.11 39.82 23.63
C HIS A 22 35.19 39.82 22.08
N PRO A 23 36.10 40.58 21.44
CA PRO A 23 36.14 40.69 19.97
C PRO A 23 36.20 39.35 19.22
N ALA A 24 36.78 38.31 19.86
CA ALA A 24 36.77 36.94 19.34
C ALA A 24 35.36 36.30 19.33
N VAL A 25 34.52 36.62 20.32
CA VAL A 25 33.12 36.19 20.39
C VAL A 25 32.28 36.93 19.36
N ASP A 26 32.48 38.23 19.14
CA ASP A 26 31.81 38.98 18.07
C ASP A 26 32.19 38.46 16.68
N GLY A 27 33.48 38.14 16.49
CA GLY A 27 33.97 37.47 15.29
C GLY A 27 33.29 36.12 15.07
N LEU A 28 33.14 35.31 16.13
CA LEU A 28 32.45 34.02 16.07
C LEU A 28 30.98 34.18 15.71
N VAL A 29 30.26 35.11 16.36
CA VAL A 29 28.85 35.41 16.07
C VAL A 29 28.67 35.84 14.62
N THR A 30 29.57 36.68 14.11
CA THR A 30 29.55 37.15 12.72
C THR A 30 29.74 35.99 11.73
N VAL A 31 30.73 35.13 11.97
CA VAL A 31 31.01 33.96 11.12
C VAL A 31 29.85 32.97 11.13
N LEU A 32 29.31 32.65 12.31
CA LEU A 32 28.17 31.74 12.46
C LEU A 32 26.91 32.31 11.80
N SER A 33 26.66 33.62 11.95
CA SER A 33 25.53 34.28 11.30
C SER A 33 25.66 34.23 9.77
N LYS A 34 26.87 34.49 9.25
CA LYS A 34 27.16 34.36 7.81
C LYS A 34 27.02 32.92 7.32
N ALA A 35 27.51 31.95 8.08
CA ALA A 35 27.38 30.53 7.75
C ALA A 35 25.91 30.11 7.71
N ASN A 36 25.11 30.52 8.70
CA ASN A 36 23.67 30.23 8.75
C ASN A 36 22.93 30.83 7.56
N HIS A 37 23.26 32.07 7.19
CA HIS A 37 22.69 32.71 6.01
C HIS A 37 23.06 31.94 4.72
N ASN A 38 24.33 31.59 4.56
CA ASN A 38 24.79 30.81 3.41
C ASN A 38 24.11 29.44 3.34
N LEU A 39 23.96 28.73 4.46
CA LEU A 39 23.25 27.45 4.51
C LEU A 39 21.77 27.60 4.11
N SER A 40 21.12 28.69 4.53
CA SER A 40 19.74 28.98 4.13
C SER A 40 19.61 29.22 2.62
N LEU A 41 20.58 29.90 2.01
CA LEU A 41 20.63 30.10 0.56
C LEU A 41 20.85 28.78 -0.19
N VAL A 42 21.76 27.94 0.31
CA VAL A 42 22.00 26.60 -0.25
C VAL A 42 20.74 25.75 -0.18
N GLN A 43 20.05 25.72 0.95
CA GLN A 43 18.78 25.00 1.11
C GLN A 43 17.73 25.47 0.09
N LEU A 44 17.56 26.79 -0.07
CA LEU A 44 16.60 27.34 -1.03
C LEU A 44 16.96 26.95 -2.47
N HIS A 45 18.25 26.96 -2.80
CA HIS A 45 18.73 26.59 -4.13
C HIS A 45 18.46 25.11 -4.43
N ILE A 46 18.81 24.22 -3.50
CA ILE A 46 18.55 22.78 -3.61
C ILE A 46 17.05 22.51 -3.77
N GLU A 47 16.19 23.17 -2.98
CA GLU A 47 14.74 23.00 -3.10
C GLU A 47 14.23 23.42 -4.49
N ARG A 48 14.73 24.54 -5.02
CA ARG A 48 14.35 24.97 -6.37
C ARG A 48 14.82 24.01 -7.46
N GLU A 49 16.06 23.53 -7.37
CA GLU A 49 16.58 22.53 -8.31
C GLU A 49 15.77 21.25 -8.21
N PHE A 50 15.47 20.78 -7.00
CA PHE A 50 14.67 19.58 -6.79
C PHE A 50 13.28 19.68 -7.43
N GLN A 51 12.57 20.80 -7.25
CA GLN A 51 11.26 21.02 -7.87
C GLN A 51 11.35 21.19 -9.40
N ALA A 52 12.44 21.74 -9.91
CA ALA A 52 12.65 21.89 -11.36
C ALA A 52 13.02 20.56 -12.03
N THR A 53 13.83 19.73 -11.37
CA THR A 53 14.27 18.42 -11.86
C THR A 53 13.16 17.39 -11.77
N TYR A 54 12.34 17.42 -10.70
CA TYR A 54 11.29 16.43 -10.47
C TYR A 54 9.90 17.07 -10.46
N PRO A 55 9.21 17.04 -11.61
CA PRO A 55 7.79 17.35 -11.68
C PRO A 55 6.97 16.47 -10.73
N GLU A 56 5.76 16.93 -10.38
CA GLU A 56 4.85 16.28 -9.43
C GLU A 56 4.70 14.75 -9.59
N HIS A 57 4.59 14.27 -10.82
CA HIS A 57 4.36 12.86 -11.15
C HIS A 57 5.64 12.00 -11.07
N ALA A 58 6.82 12.63 -11.08
CA ALA A 58 8.15 12.01 -11.03
C ALA A 58 8.91 12.35 -9.73
N ASN A 59 8.26 13.05 -8.79
CA ASN A 59 8.83 13.34 -7.48
C ASN A 59 9.06 12.04 -6.68
N PRO A 60 10.30 11.71 -6.29
CA PRO A 60 10.62 10.44 -5.64
C PRO A 60 9.81 10.19 -4.35
N CYS A 61 9.61 11.22 -3.53
CA CYS A 61 8.82 11.10 -2.30
C CYS A 61 7.36 10.76 -2.61
N LYS A 62 6.76 11.41 -3.62
CA LYS A 62 5.37 11.13 -4.04
C LYS A 62 5.24 9.77 -4.70
N MET A 63 6.23 9.33 -5.47
CA MET A 63 6.28 7.98 -6.02
C MET A 63 6.30 6.93 -4.91
N ILE A 64 7.12 7.10 -3.88
CA ILE A 64 7.15 6.20 -2.72
C ILE A 64 5.79 6.18 -2.01
N SER A 65 5.16 7.33 -1.79
CA SER A 65 3.81 7.38 -1.19
C SER A 65 2.76 6.63 -2.03
N ARG A 66 2.78 6.81 -3.36
CA ARG A 66 1.89 6.10 -4.28
C ARG A 66 2.17 4.60 -4.28
N MET A 67 3.44 4.20 -4.26
CA MET A 67 3.84 2.80 -4.21
C MET A 67 3.38 2.13 -2.92
N LYS A 68 3.55 2.77 -1.76
CA LYS A 68 3.02 2.28 -0.48
C LYS A 68 1.50 2.10 -0.52
N LYS A 69 0.79 3.08 -1.06
CA LYS A 69 -0.67 2.99 -1.24
C LYS A 69 -1.06 1.80 -2.13
N ILE A 70 -0.38 1.61 -3.26
CA ILE A 70 -0.63 0.46 -4.14
C ILE A 70 -0.35 -0.87 -3.43
N GLN A 71 0.72 -0.96 -2.63
CA GLN A 71 1.02 -2.16 -1.86
C GLN A 71 -0.08 -2.49 -0.84
N GLU A 72 -0.58 -1.48 -0.13
CA GLU A 72 -1.71 -1.63 0.81
C GLU A 72 -2.99 -2.07 0.09
N GLU A 73 -3.34 -1.41 -1.03
CA GLU A 73 -4.51 -1.74 -1.84
C GLU A 73 -4.41 -3.14 -2.45
N LEU A 74 -3.22 -3.59 -2.85
CA LEU A 74 -2.99 -4.91 -3.42
C LEU A 74 -3.24 -6.02 -2.40
N VAL A 75 -2.79 -5.84 -1.15
CA VAL A 75 -3.08 -6.79 -0.06
C VAL A 75 -4.59 -6.88 0.18
N SER A 76 -5.27 -5.73 0.30
CA SER A 76 -6.72 -5.71 0.49
C SER A 76 -7.46 -6.37 -0.70
N LEU A 77 -7.03 -6.10 -1.93
CA LEU A 77 -7.62 -6.71 -3.12
C LEU A 77 -7.42 -8.23 -3.15
N LYS A 78 -6.24 -8.70 -2.75
CA LYS A 78 -5.94 -10.14 -2.62
C LYS A 78 -6.90 -10.81 -1.64
N ASP A 79 -7.09 -10.22 -0.46
CA ASP A 79 -7.99 -10.76 0.57
C ASP A 79 -9.43 -10.83 0.05
N LEU A 80 -9.92 -9.77 -0.61
CA LEU A 80 -11.24 -9.75 -1.23
C LEU A 80 -11.40 -10.83 -2.32
N CYS A 81 -10.36 -11.04 -3.14
CA CYS A 81 -10.38 -12.08 -4.16
C CYS A 81 -10.41 -13.49 -3.53
N GLN A 82 -9.68 -13.71 -2.44
CA GLN A 82 -9.70 -14.98 -1.72
C GLN A 82 -11.07 -15.26 -1.07
N GLU A 83 -11.69 -14.25 -0.49
CA GLU A 83 -13.05 -14.35 0.06
C GLU A 83 -14.07 -14.68 -1.04
N LEU A 84 -14.03 -13.97 -2.17
CA LEU A 84 -14.90 -14.23 -3.32
C LEU A 84 -14.72 -15.66 -3.86
N LEU A 85 -13.47 -16.15 -3.94
CA LEU A 85 -13.19 -17.51 -4.37
C LEU A 85 -13.78 -18.55 -3.41
N LYS A 86 -13.71 -18.28 -2.10
CA LYS A 86 -14.32 -19.13 -1.08
C LYS A 86 -15.84 -19.16 -1.23
N GLU A 87 -16.49 -18.00 -1.35
CA GLU A 87 -17.95 -17.91 -1.56
C GLU A 87 -18.39 -18.66 -2.82
N LYS A 88 -17.65 -18.51 -3.92
CA LYS A 88 -17.93 -19.25 -5.15
C LYS A 88 -17.79 -20.77 -4.96
N GLN A 89 -16.78 -21.22 -4.23
CA GLN A 89 -16.58 -22.63 -3.92
C GLN A 89 -17.74 -23.19 -3.10
N ASP A 90 -18.17 -22.45 -2.06
CA ASP A 90 -19.31 -22.83 -1.23
C ASP A 90 -20.61 -22.94 -2.04
N LEU A 91 -20.86 -22.00 -2.97
CA LEU A 91 -22.01 -22.05 -3.88
C LEU A 91 -21.96 -23.27 -4.82
N MET A 92 -20.79 -23.59 -5.39
CA MET A 92 -20.65 -24.79 -6.22
C MET A 92 -20.93 -26.07 -5.43
N ASP A 93 -20.43 -26.15 -4.21
CA ASP A 93 -20.66 -27.30 -3.34
C ASP A 93 -22.14 -27.41 -2.94
N GLN A 94 -22.81 -26.28 -2.67
CA GLN A 94 -24.25 -26.24 -2.41
C GLN A 94 -25.08 -26.73 -3.60
N VAL A 95 -24.77 -26.26 -4.82
CA VAL A 95 -25.45 -26.71 -6.05
C VAL A 95 -25.25 -28.21 -6.25
N ARG A 96 -24.03 -28.71 -6.05
CA ARG A 96 -23.70 -30.14 -6.18
C ARG A 96 -24.46 -31.00 -5.18
N VAL A 97 -24.50 -30.60 -3.91
CA VAL A 97 -25.28 -31.29 -2.86
C VAL A 97 -26.77 -31.27 -3.20
N SER A 98 -27.33 -30.12 -3.55
CA SER A 98 -28.76 -30.00 -3.91
C SER A 98 -29.13 -30.87 -5.10
N LEU A 99 -28.33 -30.84 -6.16
CA LEU A 99 -28.57 -31.62 -7.37
C LEU A 99 -28.53 -33.12 -7.09
N SER A 100 -27.56 -33.57 -6.29
CA SER A 100 -27.47 -34.97 -5.85
C SER A 100 -28.69 -35.40 -5.02
N ALA A 101 -29.18 -34.53 -4.13
CA ALA A 101 -30.36 -34.80 -3.30
C ALA A 101 -31.66 -34.87 -4.12
N GLN A 102 -31.83 -33.95 -5.09
CA GLN A 102 -32.94 -33.94 -6.03
C GLN A 102 -32.95 -35.21 -6.88
N ARG A 103 -31.78 -35.62 -7.39
CA ARG A 103 -31.60 -36.84 -8.17
C ARG A 103 -31.94 -38.10 -7.36
N ASN A 104 -31.46 -38.18 -6.13
CA ASN A 104 -31.80 -39.30 -5.22
C ASN A 104 -33.30 -39.39 -4.98
N SER A 105 -33.97 -38.24 -4.81
CA SER A 105 -35.42 -38.18 -4.63
C SER A 105 -36.17 -38.64 -5.89
N LEU A 106 -35.72 -38.22 -7.07
CA LEU A 106 -36.30 -38.63 -8.36
C LEU A 106 -36.13 -40.12 -8.62
N ASN A 107 -34.95 -40.68 -8.34
CA ASN A 107 -34.69 -42.12 -8.49
C ASN A 107 -35.55 -42.96 -7.54
N ARG A 108 -35.76 -42.49 -6.30
CA ARG A 108 -36.70 -43.15 -5.38
C ARG A 108 -38.14 -43.14 -5.92
N LEU A 109 -38.57 -42.03 -6.51
CA LEU A 109 -39.92 -41.92 -7.09
C LEU A 109 -40.09 -42.83 -8.31
N LEU A 110 -39.09 -42.90 -9.20
CA LEU A 110 -39.08 -43.82 -10.34
C LEU A 110 -39.17 -45.27 -9.87
N ALA A 111 -38.35 -45.65 -8.88
CA ALA A 111 -38.37 -46.99 -8.29
C ALA A 111 -39.75 -47.33 -7.69
N SER A 112 -40.39 -46.38 -6.99
CA SER A 112 -41.75 -46.59 -6.46
C SER A 112 -42.83 -46.69 -7.54
N SER A 113 -42.56 -46.17 -8.73
CA SER A 113 -43.49 -46.19 -9.88
C SER A 113 -43.23 -47.38 -10.82
N GLY A 114 -42.27 -48.26 -10.49
CA GLY A 114 -41.89 -49.39 -11.35
C GLY A 114 -41.12 -49.00 -12.62
N LEU A 115 -40.64 -47.76 -12.71
CA LEU A 115 -39.86 -47.26 -13.84
C LEU A 115 -38.36 -47.43 -13.58
N PRO A 116 -37.54 -47.68 -14.61
CA PRO A 116 -36.10 -47.80 -14.45
C PRO A 116 -35.49 -46.48 -13.92
N PRO A 117 -34.46 -46.56 -13.05
CA PRO A 117 -33.75 -45.37 -12.55
C PRO A 117 -33.07 -44.63 -13.71
N LYS A 118 -32.99 -43.30 -13.61
CA LYS A 118 -32.35 -42.47 -14.63
C LYS A 118 -30.82 -42.60 -14.49
N ASN A 119 -30.12 -43.02 -15.54
CA ASN A 119 -28.68 -43.28 -15.46
C ASN A 119 -27.86 -41.97 -15.38
N ASP A 120 -26.66 -41.99 -14.80
CA ASP A 120 -25.78 -40.81 -14.67
C ASP A 120 -25.33 -40.29 -16.05
N SER A 121 -25.11 -41.19 -17.01
CA SER A 121 -24.73 -40.88 -18.39
C SER A 121 -25.84 -40.23 -19.21
N ASP A 122 -27.10 -40.40 -18.81
CA ASP A 122 -28.25 -39.89 -19.57
C ASP A 122 -28.62 -38.46 -19.15
N ASP A 123 -27.99 -37.93 -18.09
CA ASP A 123 -28.23 -36.58 -17.58
C ASP A 123 -27.15 -35.60 -18.07
N ILE A 124 -27.33 -35.14 -19.31
CA ILE A 124 -26.45 -34.19 -20.00
C ILE A 124 -26.21 -32.92 -19.14
N ALA A 125 -27.21 -32.48 -18.37
CA ALA A 125 -27.06 -31.30 -17.52
C ALA A 125 -26.13 -31.57 -16.32
N TYR A 126 -26.20 -32.76 -15.73
CA TYR A 126 -25.35 -33.17 -14.61
C TYR A 126 -23.90 -33.38 -15.05
N THR A 127 -23.67 -34.03 -16.19
CA THR A 127 -22.31 -34.23 -16.73
C THR A 127 -21.67 -32.91 -17.13
N ASN A 128 -22.42 -32.02 -17.79
CA ASN A 128 -21.93 -30.68 -18.14
C ASN A 128 -21.55 -29.86 -16.91
N LEU A 129 -22.36 -29.89 -15.85
CA LEU A 129 -22.04 -29.16 -14.62
C LEU A 129 -20.74 -29.65 -13.98
N ASN A 130 -20.53 -30.96 -13.88
CA ASN A 130 -19.30 -31.52 -13.31
C ASN A 130 -18.07 -31.17 -14.16
N GLN A 131 -18.19 -31.26 -15.49
CA GLN A 131 -17.12 -30.85 -16.39
C GLN A 131 -16.74 -29.38 -16.21
N ILE A 132 -17.74 -28.49 -16.11
CA ILE A 132 -17.52 -27.07 -15.84
C ILE A 132 -16.79 -26.91 -14.50
N ILE A 133 -17.28 -27.52 -13.42
CA ILE A 133 -16.64 -27.43 -12.09
C ILE A 133 -15.18 -27.90 -12.12
N ASP A 134 -14.90 -29.00 -12.81
CA ASP A 134 -13.55 -29.56 -12.91
C ASP A 134 -12.63 -28.65 -13.73
N GLU A 135 -13.12 -28.05 -14.81
CA GLU A 135 -12.39 -27.05 -15.60
C GLU A 135 -12.05 -25.81 -14.75
N TRP A 136 -13.01 -25.29 -14.00
CA TRP A 136 -12.79 -24.15 -13.10
C TRP A 136 -11.75 -24.47 -12.02
N LYS A 137 -11.79 -25.68 -11.44
CA LYS A 137 -10.79 -26.12 -10.45
C LYS A 137 -9.39 -26.25 -11.06
N LEU A 138 -9.31 -26.71 -12.31
CA LEU A 138 -8.04 -26.81 -13.05
C LEU A 138 -7.43 -25.43 -13.30
N GLN A 139 -8.25 -24.45 -13.76
CA GLN A 139 -7.81 -23.07 -13.97
C GLN A 139 -7.35 -22.38 -12.67
N LEU A 140 -7.96 -22.72 -11.54
CA LEU A 140 -7.51 -22.21 -10.23
C LEU A 140 -6.12 -22.74 -9.88
N LYS A 141 -5.89 -24.04 -10.09
CA LYS A 141 -4.66 -24.74 -9.72
C LYS A 141 -3.46 -24.32 -10.58
N THR A 142 -3.66 -24.07 -11.87
CA THR A 142 -2.59 -23.59 -12.75
C THR A 142 -2.12 -22.19 -12.38
N ARG A 143 -3.05 -21.34 -11.92
CA ARG A 143 -2.74 -19.94 -11.61
C ARG A 143 -2.08 -19.73 -10.24
N THR A 144 -2.33 -20.62 -9.27
CA THR A 144 -1.64 -20.63 -7.97
C THR A 144 -0.19 -21.18 -8.06
N GLY A 145 0.16 -21.89 -9.14
CA GLY A 145 1.49 -22.46 -9.33
C GLY A 145 2.59 -21.42 -9.62
N ASP A 146 2.24 -20.29 -10.23
CA ASP A 146 3.18 -19.26 -10.69
C ASP A 146 3.53 -18.22 -9.61
N GLU A 147 2.86 -18.22 -8.45
CA GLU A 147 3.09 -17.22 -7.39
C GLU A 147 4.42 -17.40 -6.63
N LYS A 148 5.13 -18.52 -6.81
CA LYS A 148 6.42 -18.76 -6.14
C LYS A 148 7.62 -18.03 -6.74
N ASP A 149 7.47 -17.44 -7.92
CA ASP A 149 8.57 -16.76 -8.64
C ASP A 149 8.55 -15.23 -8.54
N ILE A 150 7.49 -14.64 -7.96
CA ILE A 150 7.32 -13.18 -7.90
C ILE A 150 7.95 -12.56 -6.63
N ASP A 151 8.47 -13.41 -5.74
CA ASP A 151 9.19 -13.01 -4.52
C ASP A 151 10.70 -12.80 -4.80
N GLU A 152 11.12 -12.82 -6.07
CA GLU A 152 12.42 -12.32 -6.49
C GLU A 152 12.44 -10.80 -6.30
N ASP A 153 13.05 -10.39 -5.18
CA ASP A 153 13.21 -9.04 -4.69
C ASP A 153 13.45 -8.04 -5.84
N ILE A 154 12.37 -7.34 -6.22
CA ILE A 154 12.35 -6.35 -7.30
C ILE A 154 13.49 -5.32 -7.10
N ASN A 155 13.87 -5.06 -5.84
CA ASN A 155 15.02 -4.22 -5.54
C ASN A 155 16.33 -4.87 -6.02
N GLN A 156 16.57 -6.16 -5.77
CA GLN A 156 17.75 -6.86 -6.29
C GLN A 156 17.80 -6.88 -7.82
N MET A 157 16.66 -7.04 -8.48
CA MET A 157 16.58 -6.98 -9.94
C MET A 157 16.96 -5.60 -10.48
N LEU A 158 16.45 -4.53 -9.86
CA LEU A 158 16.77 -3.14 -10.22
C LEU A 158 18.24 -2.80 -9.92
N PHE A 159 18.77 -3.24 -8.78
CA PHE A 159 20.17 -3.03 -8.43
C PHE A 159 21.13 -3.81 -9.33
N SER A 160 20.78 -5.03 -9.74
CA SER A 160 21.58 -5.85 -10.66
C SER A 160 21.58 -5.28 -12.08
N ALA A 161 20.45 -4.76 -12.55
CA ALA A 161 20.33 -4.18 -13.89
C ALA A 161 21.11 -2.86 -14.07
N MET A 162 21.28 -2.07 -12.98
CA MET A 162 22.10 -0.86 -13.02
C MET A 162 23.60 -1.15 -13.01
N VAL A 163 24.04 -2.20 -12.31
CA VAL A 163 25.46 -2.57 -12.23
C VAL A 163 25.98 -3.16 -13.56
N ASN A 164 25.12 -3.81 -14.34
CA ASN A 164 25.50 -4.42 -15.63
C ASN A 164 25.53 -3.44 -16.82
N ASN A 165 25.13 -2.17 -16.62
CA ASN A 165 25.15 -1.11 -17.65
C ASN A 165 26.27 -0.07 -17.42
N SER A 166 27.28 -0.40 -16.61
CA SER A 166 28.48 0.43 -16.39
C SER A 166 29.72 -0.21 -17.04
#